data_AF-A0A3N4IJ74-F1
#
_entry.id   AF-A0A3N4IJ74-F1
#
_cell.length_a   1.000
_cell.length_b   1.000
_cell.length_c   1.000
_cell.angle_alpha   90.00
_cell.angle_beta   90.00
_cell.angle_gamma   90.00
#
_symmetry.space_group_name_H-M   'P 1'
#
loop_
_entity.id
_entity.type
_entity.pdbx_description
1 polymer ?
#
loop_
_entity_poly.entity_id
_entity_poly.type
_entity_poly.pdbx_seq_one_letter_code
_entity_poly.pdbx_strand_id
1 'polypeptide(L)'
;MIIPANLSRPQHDLVFRQRHHHLLAGENTKVNVKGEEITLRPKLGISAVNRTTYSKALDLMKDKEDFMTIPSLIEAFYQAGRTLREPLMERTVRKLVAAEQWEALIHLWEKAPVLDFHITKHMIRESMRGFYLENEAAQESKATKGPKHGRRLLKILQSMEESGDKRLAEWAKANNSISKDQVVVGTVFAMTCNNSVRFFDGSDSKGYCEHWTAELKKVWVKAKVEGKPANKHEAKHAVTQYSPILSGLESAQKVVKGDLLKFVAEETTRLQKAIKSWEKIAGEAATK
;
A
#
# COMPACT_ATOMS: atom_id res chain seq x y z
N MET A 1 20.64 12.36 11.15
CA MET A 1 19.52 12.71 10.24
C MET A 1 18.38 13.31 11.04
N ILE A 2 17.86 12.57 12.02
CA ILE A 2 16.74 13.01 12.86
C ILE A 2 17.11 14.25 13.69
N ILE A 3 18.27 14.22 14.37
CA ILE A 3 18.70 15.32 15.25
C ILE A 3 18.86 16.65 14.48
N PRO A 4 19.63 16.74 13.36
CA PRO A 4 19.75 17.98 12.57
C PRO A 4 18.42 18.58 12.10
N ALA A 5 17.45 17.74 11.75
CA ALA A 5 16.16 18.21 11.23
C ALA A 5 15.26 18.81 12.32
N ASN A 6 15.55 18.55 13.60
CA ASN A 6 14.86 19.15 14.74
C ASN A 6 15.60 20.38 15.29
N LEU A 7 16.71 20.80 14.67
CA LEU A 7 17.46 21.99 15.08
C LEU A 7 16.85 23.25 14.47
N SER A 8 16.84 24.34 15.22
CA SER A 8 16.58 25.66 14.66
C SER A 8 17.67 26.04 13.64
N ARG A 9 17.35 26.94 12.70
CA ARG A 9 18.31 27.37 11.67
C ARG A 9 19.65 27.87 12.25
N PRO A 10 19.68 28.64 13.36
CA PRO A 10 20.93 29.00 14.03
C PRO A 10 21.70 27.80 14.59
N GLN A 11 21.03 26.85 15.25
CA GLN A 11 21.65 25.63 15.79
C GLN A 11 22.20 24.72 14.68
N HIS A 12 21.46 24.62 13.58
CA HIS A 12 21.92 23.93 12.38
C HIS A 12 23.19 24.60 11.83
N ASP A 13 23.20 25.93 11.70
CA ASP A 13 24.37 26.66 11.23
C ASP A 13 25.59 26.54 12.15
N LEU A 14 25.41 26.40 13.47
CA LEU A 14 26.48 26.13 14.43
C LEU A 14 27.16 24.77 14.17
N VAL A 15 26.36 23.72 13.92
CA VAL A 15 26.83 22.34 13.74
C VAL A 15 27.53 22.13 12.40
N PHE A 16 27.07 22.83 11.35
CA PHE A 16 27.44 22.52 9.97
C PHE A 16 28.32 23.56 9.26
N ARG A 17 28.32 24.83 9.71
CA ARG A 17 29.19 25.84 9.09
C ARG A 17 30.53 25.83 9.78
N GLN A 18 31.58 25.48 9.05
CA GLN A 18 32.95 25.41 9.56
C GLN A 18 33.37 26.69 10.30
N ARG A 19 32.97 27.86 9.80
CA ARG A 19 33.22 29.16 10.43
C ARG A 19 32.62 29.30 11.84
N HIS A 20 31.62 28.52 12.22
CA HIS A 20 30.98 28.54 13.54
C HIS A 20 31.44 27.41 14.46
N HIS A 21 32.23 26.45 13.97
CA HIS A 21 32.63 25.27 14.76
C HIS A 21 33.43 25.62 16.02
N HIS A 22 34.15 26.75 16.01
CA HIS A 22 34.87 27.25 17.19
C HIS A 22 33.93 27.60 18.34
N LEU A 23 32.68 27.99 18.07
CA LEU A 23 31.67 28.29 19.09
C LEU A 23 31.22 27.03 19.84
N LEU A 24 31.20 25.88 19.16
CA LEU A 24 30.87 24.57 19.75
C LEU A 24 32.07 23.89 20.41
N ALA A 25 33.28 24.44 20.30
CA ALA A 25 34.48 23.90 20.94
C ALA A 25 34.63 24.38 22.40
N GLY A 26 34.02 25.52 22.75
CA GLY A 26 34.07 26.11 24.10
C GLY A 26 32.80 25.89 24.93
N GLU A 27 31.62 25.82 24.29
CA GLU A 27 30.34 25.61 24.98
C GLU A 27 29.75 24.23 24.65
N ASN A 28 29.38 23.47 25.69
CA ASN A 28 28.51 22.30 25.53
C ASN A 28 27.09 22.78 25.19
N THR A 29 26.89 23.29 23.98
CA THR A 29 25.57 23.74 23.53
C THR A 29 24.64 22.54 23.50
N LYS A 30 23.72 22.47 24.45
CA LYS A 30 22.73 21.42 24.54
C LYS A 30 21.41 21.87 23.89
N VAL A 31 20.75 20.94 23.22
CA VAL A 31 19.43 21.13 22.63
C VAL A 31 18.49 20.05 23.10
N ASN A 32 17.26 20.42 23.41
CA ASN A 32 16.22 19.45 23.70
C ASN A 32 15.58 19.01 22.39
N VAL A 33 15.68 17.72 22.07
CA VAL A 33 15.02 17.09 20.92
C VAL A 33 14.09 16.02 21.45
N LYS A 34 12.77 16.26 21.35
CA LYS A 34 11.72 15.31 21.79
C LYS A 34 11.88 14.83 23.25
N GLY A 35 12.31 15.72 24.14
CA GLY A 35 12.50 15.42 25.56
C GLY A 35 13.90 14.93 25.93
N GLU A 36 14.76 14.64 24.96
CA GLU A 36 16.15 14.24 25.19
C GLU A 36 17.08 15.44 25.04
N GLU A 37 17.98 15.60 26.01
CA GLU A 37 18.99 16.66 26.00
C GLU A 37 20.24 16.19 25.23
N ILE A 38 20.49 16.76 24.05
CA ILE A 38 21.56 16.34 23.15
C ILE A 38 22.62 17.43 23.08
N THR A 39 23.88 17.05 23.28
CA THR A 39 25.01 17.99 23.10
C THR A 39 25.38 18.11 21.62
N LEU A 40 25.37 19.33 21.09
CA LEU A 40 25.80 19.62 19.74
C LEU A 40 27.33 19.52 19.64
N ARG A 41 27.82 18.92 18.55
CA ARG A 41 29.24 18.84 18.23
C ARG A 41 29.48 19.29 16.79
N PRO A 42 30.62 19.93 16.50
CA PRO A 42 31.00 20.25 15.12
C PRO A 42 30.92 19.01 14.22
N LYS A 43 30.32 19.15 13.04
CA LYS A 43 30.34 18.10 12.01
C LYS A 43 30.92 18.65 10.72
N LEU A 44 32.14 18.22 10.41
CA LEU A 44 32.75 18.42 9.10
C LEU A 44 32.06 17.50 8.10
N GLY A 45 31.20 18.08 7.25
CA GLY A 45 30.58 17.39 6.13
C GLY A 45 29.83 16.11 6.52
N ILE A 46 28.52 16.21 6.78
CA ILE A 46 27.70 15.00 6.70
C ILE A 46 27.67 14.60 5.22
N SER A 47 28.17 13.40 4.91
CA SER A 47 27.70 12.60 3.78
C SER A 47 26.17 12.60 3.90
N ALA A 48 25.51 13.47 3.13
CA ALA A 48 24.06 13.58 3.12
C ALA A 48 23.51 12.16 3.01
N VAL A 49 22.63 11.76 3.93
CA VAL A 49 22.23 10.36 3.97
C VAL A 49 21.64 10.01 2.61
N ASN A 50 22.35 9.12 1.93
CA ASN A 50 21.98 8.72 0.60
C ASN A 50 20.74 7.83 0.72
N ARG A 51 19.86 7.88 -0.29
CA ARG A 51 18.71 6.97 -0.43
C ARG A 51 19.14 5.49 -0.35
N THR A 52 20.39 5.18 -0.69
CA THR A 52 20.99 3.85 -0.49
C THR A 52 20.99 3.41 0.98
N THR A 53 21.06 4.33 1.93
CA THR A 53 21.00 4.04 3.37
C THR A 53 19.61 3.57 3.78
N TYR A 54 18.54 4.15 3.21
CA TYR A 54 17.18 3.64 3.44
C TYR A 54 17.05 2.22 2.91
N SER A 55 17.54 1.95 1.69
CA SER A 55 17.54 0.58 1.15
C SER A 55 18.28 -0.40 2.06
N LYS A 56 19.47 -0.03 2.55
CA LYS A 56 20.25 -0.89 3.46
C LYS A 56 19.51 -1.11 4.79
N ALA A 57 18.91 -0.06 5.36
CA ALA A 57 18.12 -0.17 6.58
C ALA A 57 16.92 -1.11 6.36
N LEU A 58 16.19 -0.91 5.26
CA LEU A 58 15.09 -1.79 4.87
C LEU A 58 15.56 -3.24 4.75
N ASP A 59 16.73 -3.50 4.19
CA ASP A 59 17.31 -4.86 4.04
C ASP A 59 17.66 -5.53 5.37
N LEU A 60 18.03 -4.74 6.39
CA LEU A 60 18.39 -5.24 7.72
C LEU A 60 17.19 -5.56 8.61
N MET A 61 15.98 -5.08 8.28
CA MET A 61 14.76 -5.36 9.04
C MET A 61 14.39 -6.85 8.95
N LYS A 62 14.20 -7.48 10.12
CA LYS A 62 13.86 -8.91 10.25
C LYS A 62 12.58 -9.11 11.06
N ASP A 63 12.45 -8.39 12.15
CA ASP A 63 11.39 -8.62 13.12
C ASP A 63 10.28 -7.58 13.00
N LYS A 64 9.11 -7.87 13.59
CA LYS A 64 7.93 -7.00 13.50
C LYS A 64 8.22 -5.58 13.97
N GLU A 65 8.97 -5.46 15.06
CA GLU A 65 9.38 -4.21 15.67
C GLU A 65 10.18 -3.35 14.69
N ASP A 66 11.07 -3.95 13.90
CA ASP A 66 11.85 -3.25 12.88
C ASP A 66 10.92 -2.65 11.81
N PHE A 67 9.98 -3.43 11.31
CA PHE A 67 9.05 -2.98 10.26
C PHE A 67 8.11 -1.88 10.75
N MET A 68 7.72 -1.89 12.03
CA MET A 68 6.92 -0.82 12.62
C MET A 68 7.65 0.54 12.64
N THR A 69 8.98 0.56 12.50
CA THR A 69 9.75 1.81 12.42
C THR A 69 9.71 2.47 11.03
N ILE A 70 9.25 1.78 9.98
CA ILE A 70 9.26 2.27 8.59
C ILE A 70 8.62 3.66 8.47
N PRO A 71 7.42 3.93 9.00
CA PRO A 71 6.79 5.25 8.88
C PRO A 71 7.66 6.36 9.48
N SER A 72 8.24 6.14 10.66
CA SER A 72 9.15 7.09 11.31
C SER A 72 10.47 7.26 10.54
N LEU A 73 10.97 6.20 9.91
CA LEU A 73 12.15 6.26 9.06
C LEU A 73 11.87 7.12 7.82
N ILE A 74 10.73 6.93 7.16
CA ILE A 74 10.33 7.75 6.00
C ILE A 74 10.17 9.21 6.43
N GLU A 75 9.53 9.46 7.57
CA GLU A 75 9.38 10.81 8.13
C GLU A 75 10.74 11.48 8.36
N ALA A 76 11.70 10.75 8.95
CA ALA A 76 13.05 11.26 9.18
C ALA A 76 13.77 11.64 7.87
N PHE A 77 13.59 10.86 6.80
CA PHE A 77 14.12 11.18 5.49
C PHE A 77 13.47 12.43 4.91
N TYR A 78 12.15 12.55 5.02
CA TYR A 78 11.43 13.74 4.59
C TYR A 78 11.88 15.00 5.33
N GLN A 79 11.92 14.96 6.67
CA GLN A 79 12.39 16.06 7.52
C GLN A 79 13.84 16.47 7.20
N ALA A 80 14.66 15.54 6.71
CA ALA A 80 16.02 15.81 6.24
C ALA A 80 16.09 16.37 4.79
N GLY A 81 14.95 16.76 4.21
CA GLY A 81 14.87 17.28 2.83
C GLY A 81 15.15 16.21 1.78
N ARG A 82 14.76 14.96 2.04
CA ARG A 82 14.99 13.81 1.16
C ARG A 82 13.71 12.99 0.97
N THR A 83 12.98 13.29 -0.09
CA THR A 83 11.86 12.45 -0.54
C THR A 83 12.36 11.12 -1.13
N LEU A 84 11.75 10.02 -0.68
CA LEU A 84 11.97 8.69 -1.24
C LEU A 84 11.30 8.59 -2.61
N ARG A 85 11.99 7.96 -3.57
CA ARG A 85 11.46 7.78 -4.93
C ARG A 85 10.48 6.62 -4.97
N GLU A 86 9.55 6.67 -5.92
CA GLU A 86 8.51 5.64 -6.12
C GLU A 86 9.06 4.21 -6.14
N PRO A 87 10.14 3.85 -6.87
CA PRO A 87 10.61 2.46 -6.90
C PRO A 87 11.05 1.93 -5.53
N LEU A 88 11.55 2.82 -4.66
CA LEU A 88 11.97 2.47 -3.30
C LEU A 88 10.77 2.32 -2.36
N MET A 89 9.73 3.13 -2.56
CA MET A 89 8.46 2.99 -1.85
C MET A 89 7.71 1.73 -2.25
N GLU A 90 7.69 1.39 -3.55
CA GLU A 90 7.11 0.13 -4.03
C GLU A 90 7.87 -1.08 -3.46
N ARG A 91 9.20 -1.01 -3.40
CA ARG A 91 10.00 -2.05 -2.74
C ARG A 91 9.67 -2.16 -1.25
N THR A 92 9.45 -1.04 -0.57
CA THR A 92 9.04 -1.02 0.85
C THR A 92 7.72 -1.77 1.03
N VAL A 93 6.71 -1.45 0.22
CA VAL A 93 5.41 -2.12 0.25
C VAL A 93 5.55 -3.62 -0.06
N ARG A 94 6.30 -3.99 -1.10
CA ARG A 94 6.56 -5.40 -1.42
C ARG A 94 7.25 -6.14 -0.27
N LYS A 95 8.19 -5.51 0.42
CA LYS A 95 8.89 -6.12 1.56
C LYS A 95 7.95 -6.31 2.76
N LEU A 96 7.13 -5.30 3.07
CA LEU A 96 6.09 -5.40 4.11
C LEU A 96 5.11 -6.54 3.81
N VAL A 97 4.67 -6.66 2.55
CA VAL A 97 3.79 -7.75 2.12
C VAL A 97 4.47 -9.11 2.22
N ALA A 98 5.70 -9.24 1.74
CA ALA A 98 6.45 -10.49 1.78
C ALA A 98 6.79 -10.95 3.21
N ALA A 99 6.96 -10.02 4.14
CA ALA A 99 7.22 -10.29 5.56
C ALA A 99 5.94 -10.42 6.41
N GLU A 100 4.76 -10.39 5.77
CA GLU A 100 3.44 -10.47 6.42
C GLU A 100 3.19 -9.40 7.50
N GLN A 101 3.76 -8.21 7.32
CA GLN A 101 3.70 -7.11 8.27
C GLN A 101 2.50 -6.19 8.00
N TRP A 102 1.29 -6.74 8.15
CA TRP A 102 0.04 -6.07 7.76
C TRP A 102 -0.24 -4.80 8.55
N GLU A 103 0.02 -4.81 9.86
CA GLU A 103 -0.19 -3.63 10.72
C GLU A 103 0.80 -2.51 10.38
N ALA A 104 2.07 -2.83 10.11
CA ALA A 104 3.06 -1.85 9.66
C ALA A 104 2.67 -1.26 8.29
N LEU A 105 2.13 -2.09 7.39
CA LEU A 105 1.62 -1.64 6.11
C LEU A 105 0.43 -0.70 6.24
N ILE A 106 -0.54 -1.02 7.12
CA ILE A 106 -1.67 -0.12 7.40
C ILE A 106 -1.18 1.18 8.04
N HIS A 107 -0.27 1.12 9.01
CA HIS A 107 0.27 2.31 9.65
C HIS A 107 1.01 3.21 8.66
N LEU A 108 1.74 2.62 7.70
CA LEU A 108 2.35 3.36 6.59
C LEU A 108 1.29 4.14 5.81
N TRP A 109 0.16 3.51 5.47
CA TRP A 109 -0.91 4.16 4.74
C TRP A 109 -1.61 5.25 5.56
N GLU A 110 -1.84 5.04 6.86
CA GLU A 110 -2.41 6.06 7.75
C GLU A 110 -1.54 7.30 7.85
N LYS A 111 -0.21 7.13 7.74
CA LYS A 111 0.76 8.22 7.78
C LYS A 111 1.08 8.82 6.41
N ALA A 112 0.70 8.17 5.30
CA ALA A 112 0.98 8.66 3.96
C ALA A 112 0.52 10.12 3.68
N PRO A 113 -0.55 10.68 4.29
CA PRO A 113 -0.89 12.11 4.13
C PRO A 113 0.20 13.06 4.62
N VAL A 114 0.98 12.66 5.62
CA VAL A 114 2.05 13.49 6.23
C VAL A 114 3.46 13.04 5.82
N LEU A 115 3.59 11.83 5.30
CA LEU A 115 4.84 11.32 4.72
C LEU A 115 4.88 11.74 3.24
N ASP A 116 5.80 12.64 2.90
CA ASP A 116 5.83 13.25 1.56
C ASP A 116 6.37 12.31 0.47
N PHE A 117 5.65 11.23 0.17
CA PHE A 117 5.95 10.35 -0.96
C PHE A 117 4.78 10.25 -1.92
N HIS A 118 5.09 9.98 -3.20
CA HIS A 118 4.06 9.79 -4.21
C HIS A 118 3.44 8.40 -4.08
N ILE A 119 2.12 8.37 -3.84
CA ILE A 119 1.36 7.13 -3.76
C ILE A 119 1.05 6.66 -5.19
N THR A 120 1.37 5.43 -5.54
CA THR A 120 1.00 4.87 -6.85
C THR A 120 -0.10 3.83 -6.72
N LYS A 121 -0.89 3.69 -7.78
CA LYS A 121 -1.86 2.59 -7.93
C LYS A 121 -1.23 1.22 -7.70
N HIS A 122 0.01 1.03 -8.15
CA HIS A 122 0.71 -0.24 -7.99
C HIS A 122 0.95 -0.57 -6.51
N MET A 123 1.35 0.41 -5.68
CA MET A 123 1.55 0.19 -4.25
C MET A 123 0.24 -0.20 -3.53
N ILE A 124 -0.87 0.46 -3.87
CA ILE A 124 -2.18 0.14 -3.28
C ILE A 124 -2.63 -1.27 -3.68
N ARG A 125 -2.53 -1.61 -4.97
CA ARG A 125 -2.90 -2.94 -5.45
C ARG A 125 -2.01 -4.05 -4.87
N GLU A 126 -0.72 -3.79 -4.67
CA GLU A 126 0.19 -4.71 -4.00
C GLU A 126 -0.19 -4.91 -2.53
N SER A 127 -0.62 -3.85 -1.84
CA SER A 127 -1.11 -3.95 -0.46
C SER A 127 -2.38 -4.79 -0.37
N MET A 128 -3.33 -4.57 -1.30
CA MET A 128 -4.54 -5.37 -1.40
C MET A 128 -4.25 -6.84 -1.70
N ARG A 129 -3.27 -7.11 -2.57
CA ARG A 129 -2.77 -8.47 -2.83
C ARG A 129 -2.25 -9.13 -1.54
N GLY A 130 -1.48 -8.40 -0.74
CA GLY A 130 -1.02 -8.88 0.57
C GLY A 130 -2.17 -9.28 1.50
N PHE A 131 -3.19 -8.43 1.64
CA PHE A 131 -4.36 -8.74 2.47
C PHE A 131 -5.18 -9.91 1.93
N TYR A 132 -5.24 -10.08 0.61
CA TYR A 132 -5.85 -11.26 0.01
C TYR A 132 -5.08 -12.54 0.36
N LEU A 133 -3.74 -12.52 0.29
CA LEU A 133 -2.92 -13.65 0.70
C LEU A 133 -3.06 -13.97 2.19
N GLU A 134 -3.14 -12.95 3.05
CA GLU A 134 -3.46 -13.12 4.47
C GLU A 134 -4.82 -13.83 4.66
N ASN A 135 -5.83 -13.45 3.86
CA ASN A 135 -7.15 -14.08 3.89
C ASN A 135 -7.13 -15.53 3.39
N GLU A 136 -6.38 -15.81 2.33
CA GLU A 136 -6.27 -17.15 1.77
C GLU A 136 -5.60 -18.11 2.77
N ALA A 137 -4.56 -17.64 3.47
CA ALA A 137 -3.87 -18.41 4.51
C ALA A 137 -4.63 -18.48 5.85
N ALA A 138 -5.74 -17.72 6.01
CA ALA A 138 -6.45 -17.66 7.28
C ALA A 138 -7.18 -18.97 7.62
N GLN A 139 -7.20 -19.29 8.91
CA GLN A 139 -8.18 -20.21 9.51
C GLN A 139 -9.45 -19.44 9.84
N GLU A 140 -10.55 -20.16 10.10
CA GLU A 140 -11.88 -19.57 10.40
C GLU A 140 -11.81 -18.46 11.47
N SER A 141 -11.10 -18.70 12.58
CA SER A 141 -10.92 -17.74 13.68
C SER A 141 -10.26 -16.41 13.26
N LYS A 142 -9.55 -16.39 12.12
CA LYS A 142 -8.86 -15.23 11.55
C LYS A 142 -9.40 -14.82 10.18
N ALA A 143 -10.47 -15.45 9.69
CA ALA A 143 -11.03 -15.19 8.36
C ALA A 143 -11.34 -13.70 8.13
N THR A 144 -11.70 -12.96 9.17
CA THR A 144 -12.06 -11.54 9.04
C THR A 144 -10.86 -10.59 8.90
N LYS A 145 -9.62 -11.02 9.14
CA LYS A 145 -8.45 -10.13 9.19
C LYS A 145 -8.12 -9.48 7.85
N GLY A 146 -7.92 -10.27 6.79
CA GLY A 146 -7.66 -9.76 5.44
C GLY A 146 -8.74 -8.77 4.96
N PRO A 147 -10.04 -9.13 4.98
CA PRO A 147 -11.12 -8.22 4.67
C PRO A 147 -11.12 -6.96 5.54
N LYS A 148 -10.80 -7.08 6.84
CA LYS A 148 -10.71 -5.93 7.75
C LYS A 148 -9.58 -4.98 7.34
N HIS A 149 -8.39 -5.49 7.01
CA HIS A 149 -7.28 -4.66 6.54
C HIS A 149 -7.60 -4.00 5.20
N GLY A 150 -8.13 -4.76 4.22
CA GLY A 150 -8.54 -4.20 2.93
C GLY A 150 -9.59 -3.08 3.07
N ARG A 151 -10.59 -3.27 3.94
CA ARG A 151 -11.57 -2.23 4.25
C ARG A 151 -10.96 -1.02 4.95
N ARG A 152 -10.02 -1.22 5.87
CA ARG A 152 -9.32 -0.11 6.55
C ARG A 152 -8.51 0.70 5.54
N LEU A 153 -7.80 0.05 4.62
CA LEU A 153 -7.11 0.73 3.53
C LEU A 153 -8.07 1.53 2.64
N LEU A 154 -9.21 0.95 2.23
CA LEU A 154 -10.22 1.69 1.46
C LEU A 154 -10.70 2.95 2.18
N LYS A 155 -10.98 2.87 3.48
CA LYS A 155 -11.39 4.04 4.29
C LYS A 155 -10.29 5.10 4.35
N ILE A 156 -9.02 4.68 4.48
CA ILE A 156 -7.88 5.60 4.46
C ILE A 156 -7.82 6.33 3.11
N LEU A 157 -7.97 5.60 2.00
CA LEU A 157 -7.95 6.20 0.66
C LEU A 157 -9.12 7.16 0.45
N GLN A 158 -10.33 6.81 0.87
CA GLN A 158 -11.49 7.70 0.81
C GLN A 158 -11.25 8.98 1.63
N SER A 159 -10.76 8.85 2.86
CA SER A 159 -10.43 9.99 3.71
C SER A 159 -9.34 10.88 3.10
N MET A 160 -8.35 10.30 2.42
CA MET A 160 -7.33 11.06 1.68
C MET A 160 -7.95 11.87 0.54
N GLU A 161 -8.80 11.23 -0.26
CA GLU A 161 -9.50 11.87 -1.39
C GLU A 161 -10.44 12.99 -0.94
N GLU A 162 -11.00 12.90 0.28
CA GLU A 162 -11.93 13.87 0.87
C GLU A 162 -11.27 14.92 1.77
N SER A 163 -9.97 14.78 2.07
CA SER A 163 -9.25 15.58 3.08
C SER A 163 -9.14 17.09 2.78
N GLY A 164 -9.42 17.51 1.55
CA GLY A 164 -9.23 18.89 1.10
C GLY A 164 -7.75 19.28 0.87
N ASP A 165 -6.80 18.39 1.12
CA ASP A 165 -5.39 18.60 0.79
C ASP A 165 -5.21 18.62 -0.74
N LYS A 166 -4.69 19.74 -1.27
CA LYS A 166 -4.47 19.93 -2.71
C LYS A 166 -3.58 18.85 -3.33
N ARG A 167 -2.53 18.42 -2.62
CA ARG A 167 -1.61 17.37 -3.09
C ARG A 167 -2.32 16.03 -3.21
N LEU A 168 -3.13 15.69 -2.21
CA LEU A 168 -3.93 14.45 -2.23
C LEU A 168 -5.05 14.53 -3.26
N ALA A 169 -5.68 15.70 -3.45
CA ALA A 169 -6.69 15.91 -4.48
C ALA A 169 -6.10 15.77 -5.90
N GLU A 170 -4.91 16.33 -6.15
CA GLU A 170 -4.18 16.17 -7.41
C GLU A 170 -3.80 14.71 -7.65
N TRP A 171 -3.30 14.03 -6.63
CA TRP A 171 -3.02 12.60 -6.68
C TRP A 171 -4.27 11.77 -6.99
N ALA A 172 -5.38 12.04 -6.31
CA ALA A 172 -6.65 11.34 -6.49
C ALA A 172 -7.17 11.51 -7.92
N LYS A 173 -7.09 12.73 -8.46
CA LYS A 173 -7.46 13.05 -9.84
C LYS A 173 -6.57 12.30 -10.84
N ALA A 174 -5.25 12.31 -10.65
CA ALA A 174 -4.31 11.60 -11.52
C ALA A 174 -4.53 10.08 -11.52
N ASN A 175 -5.04 9.53 -10.42
CA ASN A 175 -5.27 8.10 -10.25
C ASN A 175 -6.74 7.66 -10.45
N ASN A 176 -7.60 8.54 -10.98
CA ASN A 176 -9.02 8.28 -11.21
C ASN A 176 -9.77 7.75 -9.97
N SER A 177 -9.54 8.35 -8.79
CA SER A 177 -10.02 7.89 -7.48
C SER A 177 -9.67 6.43 -7.22
N ILE A 178 -8.47 6.18 -6.68
CA ILE A 178 -7.99 4.82 -6.41
C ILE A 178 -8.92 4.06 -5.44
N SER A 179 -9.65 4.77 -4.58
CA SER A 179 -10.69 4.19 -3.71
C SER A 179 -11.82 3.51 -4.49
N LYS A 180 -12.04 3.93 -5.74
CA LYS A 180 -13.03 3.39 -6.70
C LYS A 180 -12.37 2.51 -7.76
N ASP A 181 -11.12 2.10 -7.57
CA ASP A 181 -10.49 1.18 -8.50
C ASP A 181 -11.08 -0.22 -8.38
N GLN A 182 -11.51 -0.79 -9.51
CA GLN A 182 -12.17 -2.11 -9.53
C GLN A 182 -11.31 -3.25 -8.99
N VAL A 183 -9.98 -3.17 -9.06
CA VAL A 183 -9.10 -4.19 -8.46
C VAL A 183 -9.05 -4.03 -6.95
N VAL A 184 -8.99 -2.80 -6.46
CA VAL A 184 -8.97 -2.49 -5.02
C VAL A 184 -10.29 -2.92 -4.37
N VAL A 185 -11.43 -2.46 -4.89
CA VAL A 185 -12.76 -2.84 -4.41
C VAL A 185 -13.01 -4.34 -4.63
N GLY A 186 -12.66 -4.86 -5.80
CA GLY A 186 -12.82 -6.27 -6.16
C GLY A 186 -12.04 -7.23 -5.27
N THR A 187 -10.89 -6.83 -4.75
CA THR A 187 -10.12 -7.66 -3.81
C THR A 187 -10.82 -7.77 -2.45
N VAL A 188 -11.43 -6.68 -1.95
CA VAL A 188 -12.21 -6.72 -0.70
C VAL A 188 -13.48 -7.54 -0.86
N PHE A 189 -14.16 -7.37 -1.99
CA PHE A 189 -15.27 -8.23 -2.40
C PHE A 189 -14.87 -9.71 -2.39
N ALA A 190 -13.75 -10.05 -3.04
CA ALA A 190 -13.30 -11.43 -3.16
C ALA A 190 -13.03 -12.07 -1.79
N MET A 191 -12.25 -11.42 -0.93
CA MET A 191 -11.99 -11.95 0.42
C MET A 191 -13.28 -12.16 1.20
N THR A 192 -14.24 -11.23 1.09
CA THR A 192 -15.51 -11.30 1.81
C THR A 192 -16.37 -12.48 1.34
N CYS A 193 -16.59 -12.61 0.03
CA CYS A 193 -17.42 -13.68 -0.51
C CYS A 193 -16.74 -15.06 -0.43
N ASN A 194 -15.42 -15.13 -0.59
CA ASN A 194 -14.66 -16.36 -0.37
C ASN A 194 -14.85 -16.86 1.07
N ASN A 195 -14.83 -15.96 2.06
CA ASN A 195 -15.04 -16.37 3.46
C ASN A 195 -16.45 -16.87 3.73
N SER A 196 -17.49 -16.27 3.12
CA SER A 196 -18.86 -16.80 3.21
C SER A 196 -18.93 -18.26 2.78
N VAL A 197 -18.27 -18.62 1.69
CA VAL A 197 -18.24 -20.01 1.20
C VAL A 197 -17.32 -20.91 2.03
N ARG A 198 -16.13 -20.43 2.40
CA ARG A 198 -15.09 -21.24 3.07
C ARG A 198 -15.38 -21.53 4.53
N PHE A 199 -16.02 -20.60 5.24
CA PHE A 199 -16.12 -20.64 6.69
C PHE A 199 -17.54 -20.48 7.23
N PHE A 200 -18.51 -20.15 6.37
CA PHE A 200 -19.88 -19.86 6.81
C PHE A 200 -20.93 -20.59 5.96
N ASP A 201 -20.58 -21.73 5.35
CA ASP A 201 -21.47 -22.59 4.55
C ASP A 201 -22.28 -21.86 3.47
N GLY A 202 -21.70 -20.81 2.87
CA GLY A 202 -22.36 -19.98 1.86
C GLY A 202 -23.37 -18.97 2.44
N SER A 203 -23.42 -18.80 3.76
CA SER A 203 -24.25 -17.81 4.44
C SER A 203 -23.65 -16.41 4.37
N ASP A 204 -24.50 -15.41 4.12
CA ASP A 204 -24.18 -13.99 4.26
C ASP A 204 -24.98 -13.34 5.39
N SER A 205 -24.92 -13.93 6.59
CA SER A 205 -25.66 -13.49 7.77
C SER A 205 -25.46 -12.00 8.14
N LYS A 206 -24.37 -11.38 7.69
CA LYS A 206 -24.05 -9.97 7.92
C LYS A 206 -24.19 -9.09 6.68
N GLY A 207 -24.67 -9.63 5.56
CA GLY A 207 -24.85 -8.91 4.29
C GLY A 207 -23.56 -8.35 3.69
N TYR A 208 -22.39 -8.87 4.08
CA TYR A 208 -21.12 -8.33 3.62
C TYR A 208 -20.84 -8.73 2.18
N CYS A 209 -21.12 -9.97 1.77
CA CYS A 209 -20.91 -10.38 0.38
C CYS A 209 -21.87 -9.62 -0.55
N GLU A 210 -23.14 -9.47 -0.18
CA GLU A 210 -24.10 -8.65 -0.93
C GLU A 210 -23.65 -7.18 -1.04
N HIS A 211 -23.25 -6.57 0.08
CA HIS A 211 -22.76 -5.19 0.11
C HIS A 211 -21.56 -4.99 -0.84
N TRP A 212 -20.53 -5.83 -0.72
CA TRP A 212 -19.33 -5.67 -1.56
C TRP A 212 -19.55 -6.07 -3.01
N THR A 213 -20.52 -6.94 -3.30
CA THR A 213 -20.96 -7.22 -4.67
C THR A 213 -21.60 -5.98 -5.30
N ALA A 214 -22.45 -5.28 -4.54
CA ALA A 214 -23.05 -4.03 -5.00
C ALA A 214 -22.00 -2.93 -5.21
N GLU A 215 -21.02 -2.79 -4.31
CA GLU A 215 -19.91 -1.85 -4.47
C GLU A 215 -19.04 -2.18 -5.70
N LEU A 216 -18.71 -3.46 -5.91
CA LEU A 216 -17.98 -3.89 -7.11
C LEU A 216 -18.76 -3.53 -8.37
N LYS A 217 -20.07 -3.80 -8.41
CA LYS A 217 -20.94 -3.49 -9.55
C LYS A 217 -20.92 -2.00 -9.91
N LYS A 218 -20.87 -1.10 -8.92
CA LYS A 218 -20.80 0.35 -9.15
C LYS A 218 -19.51 0.79 -9.83
N VAL A 219 -18.39 0.13 -9.52
CA VAL A 219 -17.06 0.51 -10.03
C VAL A 219 -16.59 -0.33 -11.21
N TRP A 220 -17.35 -1.35 -11.61
CA TRP A 220 -16.97 -2.31 -12.65
C TRP A 220 -16.98 -1.67 -14.04
N VAL A 221 -15.80 -1.58 -14.67
CA VAL A 221 -15.65 -1.04 -16.02
C VAL A 221 -15.32 -2.16 -16.98
N LYS A 222 -16.33 -2.60 -17.76
CA LYS A 222 -16.22 -3.70 -18.73
C LYS A 222 -15.03 -3.55 -19.69
N ALA A 223 -14.83 -2.35 -20.24
CA ALA A 223 -13.74 -2.07 -21.18
C ALA A 223 -12.33 -2.32 -20.58
N LYS A 224 -12.14 -2.17 -19.27
CA LYS A 224 -10.85 -2.46 -18.61
C LYS A 224 -10.58 -3.97 -18.46
N VAL A 225 -11.63 -4.78 -18.38
CA VAL A 225 -11.56 -6.23 -18.26
C VAL A 225 -11.39 -6.90 -19.62
N GLU A 226 -11.89 -6.27 -20.68
CA GLU A 226 -11.80 -6.79 -22.05
C GLU A 226 -10.56 -6.26 -22.80
N GLY A 227 -9.83 -5.30 -22.21
CA GLY A 227 -8.59 -4.77 -22.77
C GLY A 227 -7.53 -5.86 -22.95
N LYS A 228 -6.93 -5.93 -24.14
CA LYS A 228 -5.83 -6.84 -24.42
C LYS A 228 -4.52 -6.25 -23.85
N PRO A 229 -3.82 -6.95 -22.94
CA PRO A 229 -2.51 -6.53 -22.47
C PRO A 229 -1.53 -6.39 -23.64
N ALA A 230 -0.71 -5.35 -23.65
CA ALA A 230 0.18 -5.07 -24.77
C ALA A 230 1.38 -6.03 -24.83
N ASN A 231 1.78 -6.59 -23.69
CA ASN A 231 2.96 -7.44 -23.57
C ASN A 231 2.81 -8.49 -22.45
N LYS A 232 3.77 -9.42 -22.40
CA LYS A 232 3.84 -10.52 -21.42
C LYS A 232 3.78 -10.02 -19.97
N HIS A 233 4.45 -8.91 -19.68
CA HIS A 233 4.54 -8.37 -18.33
C HIS A 233 3.18 -7.84 -17.86
N GLU A 234 2.52 -7.02 -18.68
CA GLU A 234 1.16 -6.55 -18.43
C GLU A 234 0.15 -7.70 -18.31
N ALA A 235 0.28 -8.73 -19.14
CA ALA A 235 -0.59 -9.90 -19.06
C ALA A 235 -0.44 -10.63 -17.71
N LYS A 236 0.80 -10.86 -17.26
CA LYS A 236 1.07 -11.44 -15.92
C LYS A 236 0.49 -10.59 -14.80
N HIS A 237 0.64 -9.27 -14.89
CA HIS A 237 0.06 -8.35 -13.91
C HIS A 237 -1.47 -8.38 -13.92
N ALA A 238 -2.11 -8.42 -15.09
CA ALA A 238 -3.56 -8.53 -15.21
C ALA A 238 -4.07 -9.84 -14.60
N VAL A 239 -3.49 -10.99 -14.95
CA VAL A 239 -3.85 -12.29 -14.33
C VAL A 239 -3.73 -12.20 -12.81
N THR A 240 -2.58 -11.74 -12.30
CA THR A 240 -2.33 -11.64 -10.85
C THR A 240 -3.36 -10.75 -10.14
N GLN A 241 -3.80 -9.65 -10.77
CA GLN A 241 -4.72 -8.69 -10.16
C GLN A 241 -6.18 -9.11 -10.22
N TYR A 242 -6.60 -9.82 -11.27
CA TYR A 242 -8.00 -10.18 -11.47
C TYR A 242 -8.35 -11.62 -11.06
N SER A 243 -7.38 -12.54 -10.93
CA SER A 243 -7.65 -13.90 -10.42
C SER A 243 -8.34 -13.91 -9.05
N PRO A 244 -7.96 -13.07 -8.07
CA PRO A 244 -8.70 -12.96 -6.81
C PRO A 244 -10.17 -12.58 -7.03
N ILE A 245 -10.43 -11.65 -7.94
CA ILE A 245 -11.78 -11.16 -8.24
C ILE A 245 -12.62 -12.25 -8.89
N LEU A 246 -12.04 -13.04 -9.80
CA LEU A 246 -12.70 -14.20 -10.40
C LEU A 246 -13.11 -15.21 -9.32
N SER A 247 -12.19 -15.55 -8.41
CA SER A 247 -12.49 -16.43 -7.27
C SER A 247 -13.64 -15.87 -6.41
N GLY A 248 -13.62 -14.56 -6.15
CA GLY A 248 -14.70 -13.87 -5.46
C GLY A 248 -16.05 -13.97 -6.17
N LEU A 249 -16.07 -13.81 -7.50
CA LEU A 249 -17.28 -13.92 -8.32
C LEU A 249 -17.83 -15.36 -8.28
N GLU A 250 -16.98 -16.37 -8.42
CA GLU A 250 -17.38 -17.78 -8.31
C GLU A 250 -17.98 -18.10 -6.93
N SER A 251 -17.38 -17.58 -5.86
CA SER A 251 -17.92 -17.71 -4.50
C SER A 251 -19.26 -16.98 -4.34
N ALA A 252 -19.35 -15.75 -4.86
CA ALA A 252 -20.54 -14.92 -4.75
C ALA A 252 -21.77 -15.56 -5.43
N GLN A 253 -21.61 -16.33 -6.52
CA GLN A 253 -22.73 -17.05 -7.16
C GLN A 253 -23.48 -17.99 -6.20
N LYS A 254 -22.82 -18.49 -5.16
CA LYS A 254 -23.42 -19.39 -4.15
C LYS A 254 -24.13 -18.62 -3.03
N VAL A 255 -23.92 -17.31 -2.94
CA VAL A 255 -24.26 -16.50 -1.78
C VAL A 255 -25.30 -15.44 -2.13
N VAL A 256 -25.07 -14.65 -3.19
CA VAL A 256 -25.92 -13.52 -3.56
C VAL A 256 -27.14 -13.94 -4.38
N LYS A 257 -28.19 -13.13 -4.35
CA LYS A 257 -29.47 -13.40 -5.04
C LYS A 257 -29.88 -12.24 -5.96
N GLY A 258 -30.95 -12.46 -6.74
CA GLY A 258 -31.60 -11.43 -7.55
C GLY A 258 -30.69 -10.82 -8.63
N ASP A 259 -30.75 -9.49 -8.77
CA ASP A 259 -30.00 -8.77 -9.82
C ASP A 259 -28.48 -8.74 -9.59
N LEU A 260 -28.03 -8.99 -8.37
CA LEU A 260 -26.60 -9.18 -8.09
C LEU A 260 -26.11 -10.53 -8.63
N LEU A 261 -26.91 -11.59 -8.51
CA LEU A 261 -26.56 -12.91 -9.05
C LEU A 261 -26.40 -12.87 -10.57
N LYS A 262 -27.30 -12.18 -11.29
CA LYS A 262 -27.19 -11.99 -12.75
C LYS A 262 -25.87 -11.31 -13.13
N PHE A 263 -25.55 -10.21 -12.45
CA PHE A 263 -24.28 -9.51 -12.63
C PHE A 263 -23.07 -10.42 -12.38
N VAL A 264 -23.06 -11.13 -11.25
CA VAL A 264 -21.95 -12.03 -10.89
C VAL A 264 -21.78 -13.14 -11.93
N ALA A 265 -22.86 -13.79 -12.38
CA ALA A 265 -22.78 -14.87 -13.36
C ALA A 265 -22.24 -14.40 -14.72
N GLU A 266 -22.72 -13.25 -15.21
CA GLU A 266 -22.24 -12.63 -16.45
C GLU A 266 -20.75 -12.26 -16.36
N GLU A 267 -20.36 -11.57 -15.30
CA GLU A 267 -18.97 -11.11 -15.13
C GLU A 267 -18.01 -12.26 -14.82
N THR A 268 -18.46 -13.34 -14.17
CA THR A 268 -17.64 -14.56 -13.98
C THR A 268 -17.24 -15.12 -15.34
N THR A 269 -18.22 -15.31 -16.22
CA THR A 269 -17.98 -15.87 -17.56
C THR A 269 -17.06 -14.97 -18.39
N ARG A 270 -17.29 -13.66 -18.34
CA ARG A 270 -16.48 -12.68 -19.08
C ARG A 270 -15.05 -12.65 -18.54
N LEU A 271 -14.88 -12.52 -17.24
CA LEU A 271 -13.57 -12.40 -16.63
C LEU A 271 -12.75 -13.68 -16.79
N GLN A 272 -13.39 -14.85 -16.68
CA GLN A 272 -12.74 -16.13 -16.93
C GLN A 272 -12.20 -16.24 -18.36
N LYS A 273 -12.96 -15.78 -19.37
CA LYS A 273 -12.48 -15.72 -20.76
C LYS A 273 -11.31 -14.76 -20.92
N ALA A 274 -11.37 -13.59 -20.29
CA ALA A 274 -10.29 -12.60 -20.34
C ALA A 274 -9.00 -13.14 -19.70
N ILE A 275 -9.09 -13.72 -18.50
CA ILE A 275 -7.93 -14.30 -17.80
C ILE A 275 -7.29 -15.41 -18.64
N LYS A 276 -8.06 -16.34 -19.21
CA LYS A 276 -7.51 -17.38 -20.10
C LYS A 276 -6.75 -16.81 -21.30
N SER A 277 -7.27 -15.72 -21.89
CA SER A 277 -6.59 -15.02 -22.98
C SER A 277 -5.28 -14.38 -22.51
N TRP A 278 -5.27 -13.76 -21.33
CA TRP A 278 -4.07 -13.15 -20.75
C TRP A 278 -3.02 -14.19 -20.35
N GLU A 279 -3.43 -15.34 -19.81
CA GLU A 279 -2.54 -16.45 -19.48
C GLU A 279 -1.81 -16.97 -20.73
N LYS A 280 -2.52 -17.07 -21.86
CA LYS A 280 -1.91 -17.41 -23.15
C LYS A 280 -0.82 -16.41 -23.55
N ILE A 281 -1.12 -15.10 -23.49
CA ILE A 281 -0.13 -14.04 -23.77
C ILE A 281 1.06 -14.11 -22.78
N ALA A 282 0.80 -14.42 -21.51
CA ALA A 282 1.82 -14.56 -20.49
C ALA A 282 2.74 -15.79 -20.70
N GLY A 283 2.21 -16.86 -21.32
CA GLY A 283 2.91 -18.12 -21.61
C GLY A 283 3.65 -18.18 -22.95
N GLU A 284 3.14 -17.54 -24.02
CA GLU A 284 3.63 -17.68 -25.40
C GLU A 284 5.07 -17.17 -25.67
N ALA A 285 5.69 -16.45 -24.75
CA ALA A 285 7.07 -15.95 -24.90
C ALA A 285 8.13 -16.86 -24.26
N ALA A 286 7.97 -18.19 -24.38
CA ALA A 286 9.00 -19.19 -24.06
C ALA A 286 9.51 -19.93 -25.30
N THR A 287 8.99 -19.59 -26.48
CA THR A 287 9.38 -20.17 -27.78
C THR A 287 9.55 -19.05 -28.79
N LYS A 288 10.69 -18.38 -28.75
CA LYS A 288 11.37 -17.72 -29.89
C LYS A 288 12.80 -17.41 -29.47
#